data_AF-A0A351LH27-F1
#
_entry.id   AF-A0A351LH27-F1
#
_cell.length_a   1.000
_cell.length_b   1.000
_cell.length_c   1.000
_cell.angle_alpha   90.00
_cell.angle_beta   90.00
_cell.angle_gamma   90.00
#
_symmetry.space_group_name_H-M   'P 1'
#
loop_
_entity.id
_entity.type
_entity.pdbx_description
1 polymer ?
#
loop_
_entity_poly.entity_id
_entity_poly.type
_entity_poly.pdbx_seq_one_letter_code
_entity_poly.pdbx_strand_id
1 'polypeptide(L)' 'MKLKVTEQGVTIPREFFEGIEEVEVRRENSWIVMTPTQLSTKPRVLGLHLGAIVMSNDFDEPLPDEFWLGTL' A
#
# COMPACT_ATOMS: atom_id res chain seq x y z
N MET A 1 -15.06 -22.72 -3.18
CA MET A 1 -14.74 -23.57 -4.36
C MET A 1 -13.40 -24.26 -4.13
N LYS A 2 -13.04 -25.28 -4.92
CA LYS A 2 -11.69 -25.88 -4.90
C LYS A 2 -11.07 -25.70 -6.28
N LEU A 3 -9.84 -25.17 -6.33
CA LEU A 3 -9.08 -24.98 -7.56
C LEU A 3 -7.82 -25.87 -7.50
N LYS A 4 -7.37 -26.36 -8.65
CA LYS A 4 -6.15 -27.17 -8.76
C LYS A 4 -4.94 -26.25 -8.92
N VAL A 5 -3.88 -26.52 -8.17
CA VAL A 5 -2.57 -25.88 -8.36
C VAL A 5 -1.85 -26.58 -9.51
N THR A 6 -1.34 -25.80 -10.46
CA THR A 6 -0.54 -26.24 -11.61
C THR A 6 0.90 -25.74 -11.47
N GLU A 7 1.78 -26.14 -12.38
CA GLU A 7 3.17 -25.63 -12.42
C GLU A 7 3.24 -24.11 -12.66
N GLN A 8 2.22 -23.54 -13.28
CA GLN A 8 2.13 -22.10 -13.58
C GLN A 8 1.44 -21.31 -12.45
N GLY A 9 0.62 -21.95 -11.61
CA GLY A 9 -0.10 -21.30 -10.52
C GLY A 9 -1.53 -21.83 -10.33
N VAL A 10 -2.47 -20.92 -10.03
CA VAL A 10 -3.89 -21.25 -9.84
C VAL A 10 -4.72 -20.44 -10.83
N THR A 11 -5.59 -21.11 -11.59
CA THR A 11 -6.54 -20.44 -12.48
C THR A 11 -7.76 -19.99 -11.71
N ILE A 12 -7.92 -18.67 -11.53
CA ILE A 12 -9.09 -18.07 -10.90
C ILE A 12 -10.08 -17.62 -11.98
N PRO A 13 -11.35 -18.01 -11.92
CA PRO A 13 -12.33 -17.63 -12.94
C PRO A 13 -12.52 -16.10 -13.05
N ARG A 14 -12.75 -15.60 -14.28
CA ARG A 14 -12.79 -14.15 -14.59
C ARG A 14 -13.96 -13.42 -13.93
N GLU A 15 -15.05 -14.13 -13.67
CA GLU A 15 -16.26 -13.63 -13.01
C GLU A 15 -16.00 -13.11 -11.59
N PHE A 16 -14.96 -13.62 -10.90
CA PHE A 16 -14.56 -13.11 -9.58
C PHE A 16 -13.94 -11.71 -9.62
N PHE A 17 -13.63 -11.20 -10.82
CA PHE A 17 -12.97 -9.91 -11.03
C PHE A 17 -13.85 -8.94 -11.83
N GLU A 18 -15.15 -9.17 -11.95
CA GLU A 18 -16.05 -8.25 -12.66
C GLU A 18 -16.00 -6.85 -12.02
N GLY A 19 -15.73 -5.82 -12.82
CA GLY A 19 -15.52 -4.44 -12.33
C GLY A 19 -14.20 -4.19 -11.59
N ILE A 20 -13.31 -5.19 -11.51
CA ILE A 20 -11.98 -5.04 -10.92
C ILE A 20 -10.95 -5.00 -12.06
N GLU A 21 -10.16 -3.92 -12.11
CA GLU A 21 -9.10 -3.72 -13.11
C GLU A 21 -7.76 -4.30 -12.64
N GLU A 22 -7.44 -4.15 -11.36
CA GLU A 22 -6.18 -4.59 -10.77
C GLU A 22 -6.38 -5.15 -9.37
N VAL A 23 -5.52 -6.11 -8.98
CA VAL A 23 -5.50 -6.73 -7.66
C VAL A 23 -4.09 -6.75 -7.10
N GLU A 24 -3.94 -6.34 -5.85
CA GLU A 24 -2.74 -6.62 -5.07
C GLU A 24 -2.82 -8.06 -4.54
N VAL A 25 -1.79 -8.87 -4.82
CA VAL A 25 -1.70 -10.25 -4.35
C VAL A 25 -0.61 -10.35 -3.29
N ARG A 26 -1.00 -10.75 -2.09
CA ARG A 26 -0.07 -10.94 -0.97
C ARG A 26 -0.31 -12.26 -0.26
N ARG A 27 0.73 -12.77 0.38
CA ARG A 27 0.65 -13.95 1.23
C ARG A 27 0.66 -13.52 2.68
N GLU A 28 -0.42 -13.82 3.39
CA GLU A 28 -0.57 -13.55 4.82
C GLU A 28 -0.72 -14.87 5.56
N ASN A 29 0.28 -15.22 6.37
CA ASN A 29 0.33 -16.48 7.09
C ASN A 29 0.11 -17.69 6.14
N SER A 30 -1.05 -18.36 6.26
CA SER A 30 -1.46 -19.50 5.45
C SER A 30 -2.41 -19.15 4.30
N TRP A 31 -2.73 -17.86 4.10
CA TRP A 31 -3.69 -17.39 3.11
C TRP A 31 -3.00 -16.61 1.99
N ILE A 32 -3.54 -16.72 0.77
CA ILE A 32 -3.26 -15.78 -0.31
C ILE A 32 -4.44 -14.81 -0.33
N VAL A 33 -4.15 -13.53 -0.10
CA VAL A 33 -5.14 -12.46 -0.07
C VAL A 33 -5.00 -11.67 -1.35
N MET A 34 -6.12 -11.48 -2.04
CA MET A 34 -6.22 -10.64 -3.23
C MET A 34 -7.11 -9.46 -2.87
N THR A 35 -6.56 -8.25 -2.93
CA THR A 35 -7.29 -7.02 -2.63
C THR A 35 -7.44 -6.22 -3.92
N PRO A 36 -8.65 -5.83 -4.33
CA PRO A 36 -8.82 -4.91 -5.46
C PRO A 36 -8.05 -3.63 -5.19
N THR A 37 -7.18 -3.25 -6.11
CA THR A 37 -6.46 -1.99 -6.04
C THR A 37 -7.23 -0.97 -6.85
N GLN A 38 -7.66 0.11 -6.20
CA GLN A 38 -8.05 1.31 -6.93
C GLN A 38 -6.77 2.02 -7.36
N LEU A 39 -6.43 1.91 -8.64
CA LEU A 39 -5.51 2.87 -9.24
C LEU A 39 -6.13 4.25 -9.04
N SER A 40 -5.42 5.13 -8.33
CA SER A 40 -5.81 6.53 -8.28
C SER A 40 -5.75 7.07 -9.70
N THR A 41 -6.91 7.16 -10.35
CA THR A 41 -7.07 7.79 -11.67
C THR A 41 -6.79 9.29 -11.63
N LYS A 42 -6.62 9.87 -10.42
CA LYS A 42 -6.22 11.26 -10.28
C LYS A 42 -4.83 11.45 -10.90
N PRO A 43 -4.70 12.29 -11.93
CA PRO A 43 -3.41 12.57 -12.53
C PRO A 43 -2.49 13.19 -11.48
N ARG A 44 -1.20 12.82 -11.50
CA ARG A 44 -0.18 13.51 -10.72
C ARG A 44 -0.01 14.91 -11.30
N VAL A 45 -0.49 15.92 -10.58
CA VAL A 45 -0.34 17.31 -10.97
C VAL A 45 0.91 17.86 -10.28
N LEU A 46 1.93 18.21 -11.06
CA LEU A 46 3.14 18.83 -10.53
C LEU A 46 2.78 20.12 -9.79
N GLY A 47 3.23 20.21 -8.54
CA GLY A 47 3.03 21.38 -7.70
C GLY A 47 1.62 21.60 -7.16
N LEU A 48 0.73 20.59 -7.20
CA LEU A 48 -0.64 20.66 -6.65
C LEU A 48 -0.71 21.17 -5.19
N HIS A 49 0.36 20.96 -4.42
CA HIS A 49 0.47 21.34 -3.01
C HIS A 49 1.64 22.29 -2.73
N LEU A 50 2.14 23.02 -3.75
CA LEU A 50 3.20 24.01 -3.54
C LEU A 50 2.77 25.06 -2.51
N GLY A 51 3.60 25.27 -1.49
CA GLY A 51 3.32 26.20 -0.39
C GLY A 51 2.25 25.75 0.60
N ALA A 52 1.55 24.64 0.34
CA ALA A 52 0.57 24.08 1.28
C ALA A 52 1.22 23.24 2.38
N ILE A 53 2.46 22.79 2.17
CA ILE A 53 3.26 22.04 3.13
C ILE A 53 4.26 23.01 3.75
N VAL A 54 4.17 23.19 5.07
CA VAL A 54 5.08 24.01 5.86
C VAL A 54 5.83 23.06 6.80
N MET A 55 7.16 23.14 6.78
CA MET A 55 8.00 22.48 7.79
C MET A 55 8.23 23.45 8.94
N SER A 56 8.24 22.93 10.16
CA SER A 56 8.63 23.71 11.33
C SER A 56 10.11 24.06 11.25
N ASN A 57 10.50 25.16 11.90
CA ASN A 57 11.89 25.62 11.87
C ASN A 57 12.87 24.65 12.53
N ASP A 58 12.36 23.78 13.41
CA ASP A 58 13.10 22.79 14.19
C ASP A 58 13.09 21.39 13.55
N PHE A 59 12.57 21.24 12.32
CA PHE A 59 12.41 19.91 11.70
C PHE A 59 13.74 19.13 11.58
N ASP A 60 14.83 19.85 11.26
CA ASP A 60 16.17 19.27 11.14
C ASP A 60 16.94 19.26 12.47
N GLU A 61 16.35 19.74 13.56
CA GLU A 61 16.99 19.69 14.88
C GLU A 61 17.04 18.25 15.41
N PRO A 62 18.15 17.85 16.06
CA PRO A 62 18.24 16.53 16.65
C PRO A 62 17.20 16.37 17.76
N LEU A 63 16.48 15.24 17.74
CA LEU A 63 15.53 14.92 18.80
C LEU A 63 16.25 14.70 20.14
N PRO A 64 15.63 15.07 21.28
CA PRO A 64 16.22 14.88 22.61
C PRO A 64 16.54 13.42 22.93
N ASP A 65 17.50 13.20 23.83
CA ASP A 65 17.88 11.86 24.26
C ASP A 65 16.71 11.10 24.89
N GLU A 66 15.79 11.77 25.59
CA GLU A 66 14.59 11.15 26.16
C GLU A 66 13.67 10.55 25.09
N PHE A 67 13.65 11.12 23.88
CA PHE A 67 12.91 10.55 22.76
C PHE A 67 13.51 9.22 22.31
N TRP A 68 14.85 9.11 22.33
CA TRP A 68 15.58 7.92 21.89
C TRP A 68 15.74 6.85 22.98
N LEU A 69 15.98 7.28 24.22
CA LEU A 69 16.37 6.45 25.36
C LEU A 69 15.20 6.17 26.32
N GLY A 70 14.11 6.94 26.23
CA GLY A 70 12.98 6.88 27.15
C GLY A 70 13.24 7.61 28.47
N THR A 71 12.18 7.92 29.21
CA THR A 71 12.30 8.41 30.59
C THR A 71 12.64 7.26 31.53
N LEU A 72 13.72 7.42 32.29
CA LEU A 72 14.13 6.52 33.38
C LEU A 72 13.13 6.54 34.55
#